data_AF-A0A7K4FJF2-F1
#
_entry.id   AF-A0A7K4FJF2-F1
#
_cell.length_a   1.000
_cell.length_b   1.000
_cell.length_c   1.000
_cell.angle_alpha   90.00
_cell.angle_beta   90.00
_cell.angle_gamma   90.00
#
_symmetry.space_group_name_H-M   'P 1'
#
loop_
_entity.id
_entity.type
_entity.pdbx_description
1 polymer ?
#
loop_
_entity_poly.entity_id
_entity_poly.type
_entity_poly.pdbx_seq_one_letter_code
_entity_poly.pdbx_strand_id
1 'polypeptide(L)'
;MTATWSLACPRCGEARLGEIDLSGRGRIVAYTVQNVPGDEFLNEAPYAYVIVELEEGGRITGWMPTVRREEDLAIGDRVRFSTSYKPGVQFVKDVPGVE
;
A
#
# COMPACT_ATOMS: atom_id res chain seq x y z
N MET A 1 2.28 31.26 -19.50
CA MET A 1 3.37 30.55 -18.80
C MET A 1 2.92 29.11 -18.62
N THR A 2 3.19 28.25 -19.61
CA THR A 2 2.91 26.81 -19.54
C THR A 2 4.08 26.15 -18.80
N ALA A 3 3.83 25.67 -17.59
CA ALA A 3 4.82 24.89 -16.87
C ALA A 3 4.98 23.54 -17.59
N THR A 4 6.07 23.35 -18.32
CA THR A 4 6.46 22.05 -18.87
C THR A 4 7.07 21.23 -17.73
N TRP A 5 6.22 20.56 -16.96
CA TRP A 5 6.67 19.57 -15.99
C TRP A 5 7.35 18.43 -16.75
N SER A 6 8.65 18.21 -16.51
CA SER A 6 9.38 17.07 -17.03
C SER A 6 9.64 16.09 -15.88
N LEU A 7 9.35 14.81 -16.12
CA LEU A 7 9.60 13.73 -15.18
C LEU A 7 11.06 13.29 -15.34
N ALA A 8 11.86 13.43 -14.29
CA ALA A 8 13.27 13.05 -14.27
C ALA A 8 13.62 12.35 -12.97
N CYS A 9 14.63 11.48 -13.01
CA CYS A 9 15.11 10.81 -11.81
C CYS A 9 15.66 11.83 -10.80
N PRO A 10 15.15 11.91 -9.56
CA PRO A 10 15.63 12.88 -8.57
C PRO A 10 17.07 12.61 -8.11
N ARG A 11 17.62 11.43 -8.43
CA ARG A 11 18.99 11.04 -8.07
C ARG A 11 20.03 11.44 -9.11
N CYS A 12 19.74 11.28 -10.41
CA CYS A 12 20.71 11.48 -11.49
C CYS A 12 20.27 12.46 -12.58
N GLY A 13 19.02 12.92 -12.58
CA GLY A 13 18.49 13.89 -13.55
C GLY A 13 18.12 13.31 -14.92
N GLU A 14 18.28 12.00 -15.14
CA GLU A 14 17.88 11.35 -16.40
C GLU A 14 16.35 11.34 -16.58
N ALA A 15 15.90 11.68 -17.79
CA ALA A 15 14.48 11.69 -18.17
C ALA A 15 14.07 10.42 -18.94
N ARG A 16 15.03 9.59 -19.38
CA ARG A 16 14.78 8.24 -19.89
C ARG A 16 14.41 7.30 -18.74
N LEU A 17 13.15 7.40 -18.33
CA LEU A 17 12.52 6.50 -17.37
C LEU A 17 11.85 5.34 -18.11
N GLY A 18 11.77 4.19 -17.45
CA GLY A 18 11.06 3.00 -17.92
C GLY A 18 10.05 2.55 -16.88
N GLU A 19 9.01 1.86 -17.35
CA GLU A 19 8.02 1.23 -16.48
C GLU A 19 8.49 -0.20 -16.12
N ILE A 20 8.15 -0.63 -14.91
CA ILE A 20 8.33 -1.99 -14.45
C ILE A 20 7.01 -2.48 -13.86
N ASP A 21 6.69 -3.75 -14.09
CA ASP A 21 5.59 -4.39 -13.40
C ASP A 21 6.01 -4.75 -11.97
N LEU A 22 5.19 -4.36 -11.01
CA LEU A 22 5.38 -4.70 -9.61
C LEU A 22 4.65 -6.01 -9.32
N SER A 23 5.28 -6.94 -8.61
CA SER A 23 4.65 -8.19 -8.16
C SER A 23 3.43 -7.97 -7.27
N GLY A 24 3.30 -6.77 -6.70
CA GLY A 24 2.29 -6.43 -5.71
C GLY A 24 2.57 -7.05 -4.34
N ARG A 25 3.73 -7.68 -4.13
CA ARG A 25 4.13 -8.27 -2.85
C ARG A 25 5.03 -7.33 -2.06
N GLY A 26 4.97 -7.44 -0.74
CA GLY A 26 5.79 -6.63 0.14
C GLY A 26 5.66 -7.00 1.60
N ARG A 27 6.21 -6.14 2.45
CA ARG A 27 6.17 -6.28 3.92
C ARG A 27 5.69 -5.01 4.60
N ILE A 28 4.96 -5.18 5.68
CA ILE A 28 4.51 -4.07 6.52
C ILE A 28 5.71 -3.44 7.23
N VAL A 29 5.91 -2.13 7.06
CA VAL A 29 6.95 -1.36 7.77
C VAL A 29 6.38 -0.45 8.84
N ALA A 30 5.11 -0.05 8.71
CA ALA A 30 4.35 0.71 9.71
C ALA A 30 2.85 0.53 9.45
N TYR A 31 2.04 0.68 10.49
CA TYR A 31 0.58 0.70 10.36
C TYR A 31 -0.08 1.49 11.49
N THR A 32 -1.36 1.81 11.30
CA THR A 32 -2.26 2.33 12.32
C THR A 32 -3.63 1.68 12.16
N VAL A 33 -4.31 1.36 13.27
CA VAL A 33 -5.70 0.88 13.23
C VAL A 33 -6.64 2.08 13.37
N GLN A 34 -7.31 2.44 12.28
CA GLN A 34 -8.29 3.52 12.28
C GLN A 34 -9.62 3.03 12.88
N ASN A 35 -9.87 3.46 14.12
CA ASN A 35 -11.13 3.23 14.82
C ASN A 35 -12.21 4.27 14.44
N VAL A 36 -11.80 5.48 14.05
CA VAL A 36 -12.69 6.58 13.64
C VAL A 36 -12.16 7.16 12.33
N PRO A 37 -12.57 6.62 11.16
CA PRO A 37 -12.11 7.09 9.86
C PRO A 37 -12.99 8.22 9.32
N GLY A 38 -12.62 8.76 8.15
CA GLY A 38 -13.46 9.69 7.40
C GLY A 38 -14.72 9.02 6.82
N ASP A 39 -15.69 9.84 6.42
CA ASP A 39 -17.06 9.42 6.05
C ASP A 39 -17.11 8.26 5.02
N GLU A 40 -16.23 8.29 4.01
CA GLU A 40 -16.18 7.27 2.95
C GLU A 40 -15.81 5.86 3.46
N PHE A 41 -15.20 5.77 4.64
CA PHE A 41 -14.69 4.53 5.25
C PHE A 41 -15.35 4.19 6.59
N LEU A 42 -16.38 4.93 7.04
CA LEU A 42 -17.07 4.67 8.31
C LEU A 42 -17.57 3.23 8.44
N ASN A 43 -18.08 2.65 7.35
CA ASN A 43 -18.60 1.27 7.33
C ASN A 43 -17.50 0.19 7.41
N GLU A 44 -16.23 0.56 7.20
CA GLU A 44 -15.09 -0.37 7.28
C GLU A 44 -14.45 -0.37 8.67
N ALA A 45 -14.76 0.63 9.50
CA ALA A 45 -14.15 0.80 10.81
C ALA A 45 -14.43 -0.42 11.72
N PRO A 46 -13.45 -0.82 12.56
CA PRO A 46 -12.02 -0.54 12.44
C PRO A 46 -11.33 -1.27 11.27
N TYR A 47 -10.33 -0.61 10.67
CA TYR A 47 -9.42 -1.20 9.69
C TYR A 47 -7.99 -0.69 9.88
N ALA A 48 -6.98 -1.40 9.37
CA ALA A 48 -5.62 -0.92 9.38
C ALA A 48 -5.28 -0.10 8.12
N TYR A 49 -4.64 1.06 8.31
CA TYR A 49 -3.92 1.77 7.27
C TYR A 49 -2.44 1.44 7.37
N VAL A 50 -1.83 1.03 6.27
CA VAL A 50 -0.52 0.37 6.26
C VAL A 50 0.46 1.05 5.32
N ILE A 51 1.74 1.00 5.67
CA ILE A 51 2.85 1.31 4.80
C ILE A 51 3.55 -0.01 4.47
N VAL A 52 3.64 -0.32 3.18
CA VAL A 52 4.23 -1.55 2.66
C VAL A 52 5.50 -1.19 1.89
N GLU A 53 6.61 -1.86 2.21
CA GLU A 53 7.81 -1.89 1.39
C GLU A 53 7.69 -3.05 0.39
N LEU A 54 7.70 -2.72 -0.91
CA LEU A 54 7.56 -3.69 -1.99
C LEU A 54 8.85 -4.48 -2.21
N GLU A 55 8.74 -5.68 -2.77
CA GLU A 55 9.90 -6.53 -3.08
C GLU A 55 10.87 -5.87 -4.09
N GLU A 56 10.33 -5.13 -5.07
CA GLU A 56 11.10 -4.36 -6.05
C GLU A 56 11.65 -3.04 -5.50
N GLY A 57 11.27 -2.68 -4.27
CA GLY A 57 11.65 -1.45 -3.60
C GLY A 57 10.60 -0.34 -3.68
N GLY A 58 10.82 0.72 -2.90
CA GLY A 58 9.83 1.78 -2.71
C GLY A 58 8.79 1.42 -1.65
N ARG A 59 7.99 2.43 -1.26
CA ARG A 59 6.95 2.28 -0.23
C ARG A 59 5.62 2.79 -0.75
N ILE A 60 4.58 2.02 -0.51
CA ILE A 60 3.20 2.36 -0.85
C ILE A 60 2.35 2.33 0.40
N THR A 61 1.45 3.30 0.50
CA THR A 61 0.40 3.34 1.51
C THR A 61 -0.86 2.65 1.00
N GLY A 62 -1.52 1.89 1.86
CA GLY A 62 -2.77 1.23 1.53
C GLY A 62 -3.59 0.91 2.78
N TRP A 63 -4.65 0.13 2.61
CA TRP A 63 -5.53 -0.25 3.70
C TRP A 63 -5.81 -1.76 3.71
N MET A 64 -6.12 -2.27 4.89
CA MET A 64 -6.40 -3.69 5.17
C MET A 64 -7.69 -3.78 6.00
N PRO A 65 -8.86 -3.99 5.37
CA PRO A 65 -10.14 -4.09 6.08
C PRO A 65 -10.24 -5.31 7.00
N THR A 66 -9.41 -6.33 6.76
CA THR A 66 -9.38 -7.57 7.55
C THR A 66 -8.66 -7.42 8.90
N VAL A 67 -7.91 -6.32 9.11
CA VAL A 67 -7.14 -6.06 10.33
C VAL A 67 -7.91 -5.07 11.20
N ARG A 68 -8.48 -5.55 12.31
CA ARG A 68 -9.38 -4.75 13.16
C ARG A 68 -8.74 -4.35 14.50
N ARG A 69 -7.68 -5.04 14.91
CA ARG A 69 -6.94 -4.82 16.15
C ARG A 69 -5.45 -4.86 15.88
N GLU A 70 -4.66 -4.25 16.76
CA GLU A 70 -3.20 -4.20 16.62
C GLU A 70 -2.55 -5.59 16.62
N GLU A 71 -3.13 -6.54 17.37
CA GLU A 71 -2.66 -7.92 17.48
C GLU A 71 -2.84 -8.71 16.17
N ASP A 72 -3.73 -8.27 15.27
CA ASP A 72 -4.05 -9.00 14.04
C ASP A 72 -2.95 -8.80 12.96
N LEU A 73 -2.02 -7.86 13.15
CA LEU A 73 -0.97 -7.50 12.18
C LEU A 73 0.34 -7.16 12.89
N ALA A 74 1.46 -7.71 12.42
CA ALA A 74 2.78 -7.37 12.93
C ALA A 74 3.61 -6.61 11.88
N ILE A 75 4.53 -5.76 12.35
CA ILE A 75 5.58 -5.21 11.48
C ILE A 75 6.43 -6.37 10.95
N GLY A 76 6.68 -6.37 9.64
CA GLY A 76 7.37 -7.44 8.93
C GLY A 76 6.44 -8.49 8.31
N ASP A 77 5.13 -8.48 8.60
CA ASP A 77 4.17 -9.38 7.97
C ASP A 77 4.19 -9.21 6.45
N ARG A 78 4.16 -10.35 5.74
CA ARG A 78 4.08 -10.38 4.28
C ARG A 78 2.66 -10.08 3.83
N VAL A 79 2.56 -9.27 2.79
CA VAL A 79 1.29 -8.88 2.19
C VAL A 79 1.36 -8.90 0.68
N ARG A 80 0.20 -9.04 0.06
CA ARG A 80 0.02 -8.89 -1.39
C ARG A 80 -1.07 -7.87 -1.69
N PHE A 81 -0.92 -7.18 -2.80
CA PHE A 81 -1.94 -6.33 -3.39
C PHE A 81 -3.17 -7.17 -3.73
N SER A 82 -4.34 -6.61 -3.49
CA SER A 82 -5.62 -7.17 -3.91
C SER A 82 -6.46 -6.07 -4.54
N THR A 83 -7.15 -6.40 -5.62
CA THR A 83 -8.19 -5.52 -6.17
C THR A 83 -9.32 -5.36 -5.16
N SER A 84 -9.77 -4.12 -4.97
CA SER A 84 -10.83 -3.72 -4.04
C SER A 84 -12.02 -3.15 -4.80
N TYR A 85 -13.21 -3.24 -4.20
CA TYR A 85 -14.42 -2.60 -4.72
C TYR A 85 -14.44 -1.08 -4.47
N LYS A 86 -13.71 -0.60 -3.45
CA LYS A 86 -13.47 0.82 -3.18
C LYS A 86 -12.17 1.31 -3.81
N PRO A 87 -12.10 2.58 -4.22
CA PRO A 87 -10.86 3.19 -4.69
C PRO A 87 -9.79 3.15 -3.60
N GLY A 88 -8.53 3.01 -4.03
CA GLY A 88 -7.37 2.91 -3.15
C GLY A 88 -6.67 1.57 -3.23
N VAL A 89 -5.47 1.51 -2.64
CA VAL A 89 -4.63 0.31 -2.64
C VAL A 89 -5.00 -0.55 -1.45
N GLN A 90 -5.52 -1.76 -1.70
CA GLN A 90 -5.83 -2.72 -0.66
C GLN A 90 -4.75 -3.81 -0.60
N PHE A 91 -4.38 -4.19 0.63
CA PHE A 91 -3.49 -5.31 0.88
C PHE A 91 -4.20 -6.42 1.66
N VAL A 92 -3.75 -7.65 1.47
CA VAL A 92 -4.14 -8.83 2.26
C VAL A 92 -2.90 -9.57 2.72
N LYS A 93 -2.99 -10.32 3.82
CA LYS A 93 -1.86 -11.15 4.27
C LYS A 93 -1.51 -12.17 3.19
N ASP A 94 -0.21 -12.29 2.92
CA ASP A 94 0.30 -13.26 1.95
C ASP A 94 0.44 -14.62 2.62
N VAL A 95 -0.69 -15.31 2.77
CA VAL A 95 -0.75 -16.66 3.33
C VAL A 95 -0.49 -17.67 2.20
N PRO A 96 0.57 -18.50 2.29
CA PRO A 96 0.82 -19.52 1.28
C PRO A 96 -0.33 -20.54 1.26
N GLY A 97 -1.00 -20.69 0.12
CA GLY A 97 -2.03 -21.72 -0.12
C GLY A 97 -3.49 -21.25 -0.13
N VAL A 98 -3.76 -19.94 -0.08
CA VAL A 98 -5.12 -19.38 -0.26
C VAL A 98 -5.09 -18.38 -1.43
N GLU A 99 -5.42 -18.88 -2.62
CA GLU A 99 -5.72 -18.07 -3.81
C GLU A 99 -7.06 -17.35 -3.66
#